data_AF-A0A944UHP0-F1
#
_entry.id   AF-A0A944UHP0-F1
#
_cell.length_a   1.000
_cell.length_b   1.000
_cell.length_c   1.000
_cell.angle_alpha   90.00
_cell.angle_beta   90.00
_cell.angle_gamma   90.00
#
_symmetry.space_group_name_H-M   'P 1'
#
loop_
_entity.id
_entity.type
_entity.pdbx_description
1 polymer ?
#
loop_
_entity_poly.entity_id
_entity_poly.type
_entity_poly.pdbx_seq_one_letter_code
_entity_poly.pdbx_strand_id
1 'polypeptide(L)'
;MLGRKSSIGIFDCLEGQFRMLDKFPFIVGCMGNADWQVPGGEDWEGACMIKKSGNAFRIVPNKKGDEKLLVNGGPFAEPFNVEDDEVCPLQFMGYPLIVFAGKDPKSWADQIQKGQWVLANGRTGTDYVQCSRYEVLEKIQEFGADISECAIKPVGLDVPFWVVHLVEFLQKAEEDEEEEQALYQEEIVVDPDRGEFTCPTCWLKFDRADVLSIAVHEDLRGDRKLGEDAMLRFVPTEFNSKGQAMDAMGLPTTDVGCPHCHRKLPPGFMDVTHHIFSIVGAPSAGKSYYLSVLVRQLQRTLFREFGIAFRDADPSCNAILNSMKNRLFAGSSSADAMLIKTQLEGEMYERLQRHDRVVALPRPFVFSLSDPRGTGHDCSLIFYDNAGEHFEPGIANEESPGTLHVASSSGIFFLFDPIASPEFRRALRGHEDPQFGMDGSGKRLDQQDVIMAELEIRVKQNQNISIAEKIDVPIAVMIGKCDILKDQLDWERILWPVKDKKLDLDIVEKNSEILREYMMDMHPSIVANSEALSKNVRYFPVSPFGHSPERVELDGQKYIAPDPDKLDPVMVEVPTLWMLHHVEPELLPVASGT
;
A
#
# COMPACT_ATOMS: atom_id res chain seq x y z
N MET A 1 67.40 -15.77 -17.68
CA MET A 1 66.03 -15.52 -17.20
C MET A 1 65.65 -16.67 -16.29
N LEU A 2 65.51 -16.44 -14.98
CA LEU A 2 64.99 -17.47 -14.08
C LEU A 2 63.52 -17.72 -14.44
N GLY A 3 63.22 -18.89 -15.01
CA GLY A 3 61.84 -19.29 -15.30
C GLY A 3 61.05 -19.33 -13.99
N ARG A 4 60.00 -18.52 -13.89
CA ARG A 4 59.07 -18.55 -12.75
C ARG A 4 58.50 -19.97 -12.65
N LYS A 5 58.44 -20.50 -11.43
CA LYS A 5 57.89 -21.83 -11.14
C LYS A 5 56.40 -21.84 -11.47
N SER A 6 55.94 -22.84 -12.21
CA SER A 6 54.51 -23.08 -12.42
C SER A 6 53.82 -23.38 -11.09
N SER A 7 52.61 -22.85 -10.95
CA SER A 7 51.75 -22.94 -9.78
C SER A 7 50.40 -23.51 -10.18
N ILE A 8 49.67 -24.08 -9.22
CA ILE A 8 48.39 -24.73 -9.50
C ILE A 8 47.33 -24.26 -8.50
N GLY A 9 46.11 -24.07 -8.98
CA GLY A 9 44.95 -23.65 -8.20
C GLY A 9 43.72 -24.49 -8.53
N ILE A 10 42.80 -24.58 -7.58
CA ILE A 10 41.48 -25.20 -7.77
C ILE A 10 40.41 -24.11 -7.57
N PHE A 11 39.40 -24.12 -8.43
CA PHE A 11 38.21 -23.30 -8.31
C PHE A 11 36.95 -24.14 -8.27
N ASP A 12 36.04 -23.74 -7.40
CA ASP A 12 34.71 -24.26 -7.25
C ASP A 12 33.72 -23.52 -8.14
N CYS A 13 33.17 -24.18 -9.15
CA CYS A 13 32.25 -23.50 -10.05
C CYS A 13 30.87 -23.24 -9.45
N LEU A 14 30.51 -23.89 -8.33
CA LEU A 14 29.25 -23.66 -7.64
C LEU A 14 29.42 -22.60 -6.54
N GLU A 15 30.43 -22.77 -5.68
CA GLU A 15 30.64 -21.89 -4.51
C GLU A 15 31.45 -20.63 -4.85
N GLY A 16 32.15 -20.62 -5.98
CA GLY A 16 33.05 -19.54 -6.37
C GLY A 16 34.33 -19.46 -5.51
N GLN A 17 34.68 -20.53 -4.80
CA GLN A 17 35.85 -20.59 -3.95
C GLN A 17 37.09 -20.92 -4.77
N PHE A 18 38.18 -20.18 -4.54
CA PHE A 18 39.48 -20.43 -5.16
C PHE A 18 40.53 -20.75 -4.10
N ARG A 19 41.39 -21.75 -4.35
CA ARG A 19 42.57 -22.02 -3.52
C ARG A 19 43.80 -22.32 -4.36
N MET A 20 44.90 -21.64 -4.03
CA MET A 20 46.23 -22.00 -4.50
C MET A 20 46.76 -23.23 -3.74
N LEU A 21 47.37 -24.18 -4.44
CA LEU A 21 47.93 -25.37 -3.83
C LEU A 21 49.42 -25.17 -3.53
N ASP A 22 49.77 -25.22 -2.25
CA ASP A 22 51.11 -25.02 -1.73
C ASP A 22 51.75 -26.30 -1.16
N LYS A 23 50.94 -27.31 -0.85
CA LYS A 23 51.34 -28.63 -0.31
C LYS A 23 51.03 -29.75 -1.29
N PHE A 24 51.95 -30.73 -1.41
CA PHE A 24 51.78 -31.90 -2.27
C PHE A 24 52.22 -33.19 -1.55
N PRO A 25 51.53 -34.34 -1.75
CA PRO A 25 50.31 -34.49 -2.54
C PRO A 25 49.14 -33.72 -1.90
N PHE A 26 48.29 -33.14 -2.76
CA PHE A 26 47.06 -32.47 -2.35
C PHE A 26 45.88 -33.36 -2.73
N ILE A 27 45.02 -33.70 -1.77
CA ILE A 27 43.93 -34.64 -1.95
C ILE A 27 42.63 -33.86 -2.17
N VAL A 28 41.93 -34.17 -3.26
CA VAL A 28 40.58 -33.66 -3.56
C VAL A 28 39.63 -34.86 -3.57
N GLY A 29 38.53 -34.81 -2.85
CA GLY A 29 37.56 -35.91 -2.88
C GLY A 29 36.48 -35.84 -1.81
N CYS A 30 35.65 -36.88 -1.76
CA CYS A 30 34.48 -36.96 -0.89
C CYS A 30 34.79 -37.56 0.51
N MET A 31 36.01 -38.07 0.74
CA MET A 31 36.41 -38.60 2.05
C MET A 31 36.74 -37.47 3.04
N GLY A 32 36.32 -37.59 4.29
CA GLY A 32 36.50 -36.56 5.34
C GLY A 32 37.94 -36.18 5.73
N ASN A 33 38.95 -36.77 5.08
CA ASN A 33 40.37 -36.45 5.27
C ASN A 33 41.02 -35.82 4.02
N ALA A 34 40.24 -35.39 3.03
CA ALA A 34 40.74 -34.67 1.85
C ALA A 34 41.22 -33.25 2.20
N ASP A 35 42.24 -32.73 1.49
CA ASP A 35 42.67 -31.34 1.64
C ASP A 35 41.65 -30.36 1.01
N TRP A 36 40.90 -30.82 0.00
CA TRP A 36 39.71 -30.17 -0.55
C TRP A 36 38.53 -31.16 -0.53
N GLN A 37 37.56 -30.86 0.32
CA GLN A 37 36.36 -31.67 0.50
C GLN A 37 35.37 -31.36 -0.63
N VAL A 38 34.92 -32.40 -1.33
CA VAL A 38 33.84 -32.31 -2.31
C VAL A 38 32.57 -32.90 -1.70
N PRO A 39 31.39 -32.24 -1.82
CA PRO A 39 30.11 -32.84 -1.43
C PRO A 39 29.92 -34.19 -2.14
N GLY A 40 29.55 -35.23 -1.41
CA GLY A 40 29.36 -36.58 -1.96
C GLY A 40 28.33 -37.36 -1.15
N GLY A 41 27.67 -38.32 -1.81
CA GLY A 41 26.70 -39.22 -1.15
C GLY A 41 27.38 -40.23 -0.23
N GLU A 42 26.65 -40.72 0.78
CA GLU A 42 27.16 -41.58 1.88
C GLU A 42 27.89 -42.86 1.40
N ASP A 43 27.71 -43.28 0.15
CA ASP A 43 28.19 -44.56 -0.41
C ASP A 43 29.28 -44.46 -1.52
N TRP A 44 29.88 -43.28 -1.79
CA TRP A 44 30.96 -43.16 -2.79
C TRP A 44 32.21 -42.43 -2.28
N GLU A 45 33.33 -43.14 -2.28
CA GLU A 45 34.63 -42.63 -1.80
C GLU A 45 35.53 -42.11 -2.93
N GLY A 46 35.00 -41.35 -3.88
CA GLY A 46 35.78 -40.79 -4.99
C GLY A 46 36.84 -39.79 -4.52
N ALA A 47 38.10 -39.97 -4.95
CA ALA A 47 39.20 -39.07 -4.62
C ALA A 47 40.28 -39.04 -5.70
N CYS A 48 40.97 -37.92 -5.84
CA CYS A 48 42.20 -37.82 -6.62
C CYS A 48 43.31 -37.11 -5.84
N MET A 49 44.55 -37.51 -6.09
CA MET A 49 45.74 -36.85 -5.57
C MET A 49 46.39 -36.01 -6.65
N ILE A 50 46.57 -34.72 -6.39
CA ILE A 50 47.40 -33.85 -7.19
C ILE A 50 48.83 -33.94 -6.67
N LYS A 51 49.74 -34.41 -7.52
CA LYS A 51 51.17 -34.56 -7.23
C LYS A 51 51.98 -33.55 -8.03
N LYS A 52 53.05 -33.03 -7.42
CA LYS A 52 54.02 -32.18 -8.09
C LYS A 52 55.33 -32.93 -8.33
N SER A 53 55.85 -32.90 -9.54
CA SER A 53 57.17 -33.43 -9.90
C SER A 53 57.94 -32.39 -10.70
N GLY A 54 58.83 -31.66 -10.04
CA GLY A 54 59.51 -30.50 -10.64
C GLY A 54 58.53 -29.37 -10.92
N ASN A 55 58.36 -29.00 -12.19
CA ASN A 55 57.40 -28.00 -12.65
C ASN A 55 56.09 -28.61 -13.20
N ALA A 56 55.98 -29.94 -13.29
CA ALA A 56 54.79 -30.60 -13.79
C ALA A 56 53.85 -31.02 -12.65
N PHE A 57 52.55 -30.99 -12.91
CA PHE A 57 51.52 -31.47 -12.01
C PHE A 57 50.84 -32.71 -12.61
N ARG A 58 50.40 -33.61 -11.74
CA ARG A 58 49.73 -34.83 -12.15
C ARG A 58 48.56 -35.16 -11.23
N ILE A 59 47.39 -35.38 -11.79
CA ILE A 59 46.18 -35.79 -11.09
C ILE A 59 46.07 -37.31 -11.15
N VAL A 60 46.08 -37.96 -9.98
CA VAL A 60 46.06 -39.41 -9.85
C VAL A 60 44.75 -39.84 -9.18
N PRO A 61 43.83 -40.52 -9.87
CA PRO A 61 42.59 -41.00 -9.26
C PRO A 61 42.90 -42.12 -8.26
N ASN A 62 42.07 -42.27 -7.23
CA ASN A 62 42.13 -43.40 -6.31
C ASN A 62 41.66 -44.71 -6.97
N LYS A 63 40.73 -44.62 -7.92
CA LYS A 63 40.20 -45.73 -8.71
C LYS A 63 40.25 -45.40 -10.21
N LYS A 64 40.96 -46.22 -10.97
CA LYS A 64 41.06 -46.07 -12.44
C LYS A 64 39.74 -46.48 -13.10
N GLY A 65 39.30 -45.69 -14.09
CA GLY A 65 38.07 -45.95 -14.85
C GLY A 65 36.78 -45.75 -14.05
N ASP A 66 36.81 -44.95 -12.97
CA ASP A 66 35.58 -44.58 -12.26
C ASP A 66 34.79 -43.56 -13.10
N GLU A 67 33.59 -43.95 -13.53
CA GLU A 67 32.70 -43.11 -14.35
C GLU A 67 32.14 -41.90 -13.59
N LYS A 68 32.27 -41.88 -12.25
CA LYS A 68 31.85 -40.76 -11.40
C LYS A 68 32.96 -39.75 -11.15
N LEU A 69 34.21 -40.04 -11.53
CA LEU A 69 35.35 -39.13 -11.40
C LEU A 69 35.92 -38.80 -12.78
N LEU A 70 35.63 -37.60 -13.26
CA LEU A 70 35.93 -37.18 -14.63
C LEU A 70 37.01 -36.09 -14.66
N VAL A 71 37.85 -36.14 -15.69
CA VAL A 71 38.74 -35.05 -16.09
C VAL A 71 38.47 -34.72 -17.55
N ASN A 72 38.32 -33.44 -17.89
CA ASN A 72 37.94 -32.98 -19.23
C ASN A 72 36.69 -33.70 -19.78
N GLY A 73 35.73 -34.03 -18.91
CA GLY A 73 34.47 -34.69 -19.27
C GLY A 73 34.55 -36.21 -19.50
N GLY A 74 35.66 -36.88 -19.20
CA GLY A 74 35.79 -38.33 -19.33
C GLY A 74 36.47 -39.01 -18.12
N PRO A 75 36.23 -40.31 -17.87
CA PRO A 75 36.81 -41.00 -16.72
C PRO A 75 38.33 -41.15 -16.87
N PHE A 76 39.04 -41.16 -15.74
CA PHE A 76 40.49 -41.33 -15.76
C PHE A 76 40.90 -42.74 -16.24
N ALA A 77 41.29 -42.84 -17.51
CA ALA A 77 41.93 -44.04 -18.06
C ALA A 77 43.37 -44.22 -17.54
N GLU A 78 44.05 -43.12 -17.22
CA GLU A 78 45.38 -43.09 -16.61
C GLU A 78 45.56 -41.78 -15.83
N PRO A 79 46.59 -41.64 -14.98
CA PRO A 79 46.77 -40.39 -14.25
C PRO A 79 47.10 -39.24 -15.21
N PHE A 80 46.32 -38.17 -15.14
CA PHE A 80 46.32 -37.01 -16.05
C PHE A 80 47.47 -36.05 -15.72
N ASN A 81 48.30 -35.71 -16.70
CA ASN A 81 49.33 -34.68 -16.54
C ASN A 81 48.69 -33.32 -16.83
N VAL A 82 48.87 -32.36 -15.93
CA VAL A 82 48.46 -30.96 -16.15
C VAL A 82 49.70 -30.19 -16.60
N GLU A 83 49.68 -29.72 -17.83
CA GLU A 83 50.75 -28.95 -18.46
C GLU A 83 50.77 -27.49 -17.95
N ASP A 84 51.85 -26.75 -18.27
CA ASP A 84 51.94 -25.33 -17.91
C ASP A 84 50.99 -24.50 -18.78
N ASP A 85 50.32 -23.52 -18.17
CA ASP A 85 49.25 -22.70 -18.77
C ASP A 85 48.03 -23.52 -19.27
N GLU A 86 47.68 -24.61 -18.56
CA GLU A 86 46.52 -25.45 -18.83
C GLU A 86 45.38 -25.23 -17.82
N VAL A 87 44.14 -25.32 -18.31
CA VAL A 87 42.91 -25.30 -17.51
C VAL A 87 42.14 -26.58 -17.79
N CYS A 88 41.86 -27.37 -16.76
CA CYS A 88 41.15 -28.64 -16.90
C CYS A 88 39.93 -28.75 -15.97
N PRO A 89 38.74 -29.08 -16.51
CA PRO A 89 37.60 -29.56 -15.74
C PRO A 89 37.95 -30.81 -14.93
N LEU A 90 37.55 -30.80 -13.66
CA LEU A 90 37.59 -31.96 -12.78
C LEU A 90 36.20 -32.11 -12.16
N GLN A 91 35.55 -33.27 -12.32
CA GLN A 91 34.19 -33.50 -11.83
C GLN A 91 34.11 -34.71 -10.92
N PHE A 92 33.37 -34.58 -9.81
CA PHE A 92 33.12 -35.63 -8.83
C PHE A 92 31.61 -35.84 -8.68
N MET A 93 31.06 -36.95 -9.16
CA MET A 93 29.61 -37.19 -9.16
C MET A 93 28.81 -36.02 -9.75
N GLY A 94 29.38 -35.28 -10.70
CA GLY A 94 28.78 -34.07 -11.25
C GLY A 94 29.18 -32.76 -10.56
N TYR A 95 29.85 -32.79 -9.40
CA TYR A 95 30.33 -31.56 -8.78
C TYR A 95 31.45 -30.92 -9.62
N PRO A 96 31.26 -29.70 -10.17
CA PRO A 96 32.18 -29.10 -11.14
C PRO A 96 33.30 -28.29 -10.48
N LEU A 97 34.53 -28.77 -10.60
CA LEU A 97 35.76 -28.05 -10.25
C LEU A 97 36.57 -27.72 -11.50
N ILE A 98 37.41 -26.70 -11.38
CA ILE A 98 38.41 -26.35 -12.40
C ILE A 98 39.78 -26.31 -11.76
N VAL A 99 40.73 -26.97 -12.40
CA VAL A 99 42.14 -26.93 -12.04
C VAL A 99 42.86 -26.03 -13.03
N PHE A 100 43.62 -25.06 -12.50
CA PHE A 100 44.42 -24.12 -13.27
C PHE A 100 45.90 -24.36 -12.99
N ALA A 101 46.70 -24.65 -14.00
CA ALA A 101 48.16 -24.71 -13.88
C ALA A 101 48.80 -23.61 -14.73
N GLY A 102 49.70 -22.83 -14.14
CA GLY A 102 50.37 -21.74 -14.85
C GLY A 102 51.06 -20.74 -13.93
N LYS A 103 51.40 -19.58 -14.48
CA LYS A 103 52.11 -18.52 -13.75
C LYS A 103 51.24 -17.77 -12.74
N ASP A 104 49.96 -17.61 -13.03
CA ASP A 104 49.00 -16.91 -12.15
C ASP A 104 47.59 -17.53 -12.23
N PRO A 105 47.39 -18.71 -11.62
CA PRO A 105 46.10 -19.38 -11.55
C PRO A 105 44.94 -18.49 -11.04
N LYS A 106 45.24 -17.53 -10.17
CA LYS A 106 44.23 -16.61 -9.62
C LYS A 106 43.65 -15.70 -10.68
N SER A 107 44.46 -15.25 -11.65
CA SER A 107 44.01 -14.37 -12.73
C SER A 107 42.91 -15.00 -13.61
N TRP A 108 42.91 -16.32 -13.78
CA TRP A 108 41.82 -17.02 -14.47
C TRP A 108 40.58 -17.14 -13.59
N ALA A 109 40.75 -17.45 -12.31
CA ALA A 109 39.63 -17.52 -11.36
C ALA A 109 38.90 -16.16 -11.21
N ASP A 110 39.65 -15.04 -11.15
CA ASP A 110 39.11 -13.69 -11.02
C ASP A 110 38.28 -13.24 -12.25
N GLN A 111 38.38 -13.94 -13.40
CA GLN A 111 37.57 -13.66 -14.60
C GLN A 111 36.18 -14.30 -14.54
N ILE A 112 35.98 -15.29 -13.66
CA ILE A 112 34.73 -16.06 -13.60
C ILE A 112 33.66 -15.27 -12.85
N GLN A 113 32.51 -15.05 -13.50
CA GLN A 113 31.35 -14.45 -12.84
C GLN A 113 30.61 -15.51 -12.02
N LYS A 114 30.56 -15.34 -10.71
CA LYS A 114 29.91 -16.29 -9.79
C LYS A 114 28.44 -16.49 -10.15
N GLY A 115 28.00 -17.75 -10.23
CA GLY A 115 26.60 -18.14 -10.43
C GLY A 115 26.05 -17.89 -11.84
N GLN A 116 26.89 -17.44 -12.78
CA GLN A 116 26.52 -17.14 -14.16
C GLN A 116 27.16 -18.11 -15.14
N TRP A 117 26.35 -18.68 -16.02
CA TRP A 117 26.73 -19.73 -16.96
C TRP A 117 26.32 -19.37 -18.37
N VAL A 118 27.08 -19.83 -19.37
CA VAL A 118 26.67 -19.81 -20.77
C VAL A 118 26.27 -21.23 -21.16
N LEU A 119 25.01 -21.40 -21.54
CA LEU A 119 24.51 -22.62 -22.16
C LEU A 119 24.94 -22.65 -23.62
N ALA A 120 25.51 -23.77 -24.07
CA ALA A 120 26.03 -23.95 -25.42
C ALA A 120 25.74 -25.36 -25.96
N ASN A 121 25.79 -25.50 -27.28
CA ASN A 121 25.80 -26.80 -27.93
C ASN A 121 27.19 -27.44 -27.73
N GLY A 122 27.25 -28.55 -27.01
CA GLY A 122 28.51 -29.20 -26.67
C GLY A 122 29.23 -29.86 -27.86
N ARG A 123 28.54 -30.10 -28.99
CA ARG A 123 29.16 -30.65 -30.21
C ARG A 123 29.72 -29.57 -31.13
N THR A 124 29.00 -28.45 -31.28
CA THR A 124 29.40 -27.37 -32.20
C THR A 124 30.14 -26.23 -31.50
N GLY A 125 30.09 -26.17 -30.17
CA GLY A 125 30.62 -25.06 -29.37
C GLY A 125 29.81 -23.76 -29.53
N THR A 126 28.62 -23.83 -30.11
CA THR A 126 27.78 -22.64 -30.36
C THR A 126 27.06 -22.24 -29.08
N ASP A 127 27.30 -21.01 -28.63
CA ASP A 127 26.62 -20.45 -27.47
C ASP A 127 25.14 -20.19 -27.77
N TYR A 128 24.28 -20.62 -26.87
CA TYR A 128 22.85 -20.36 -26.90
C TYR A 128 22.51 -19.08 -26.12
N VAL A 129 22.72 -19.09 -24.81
CA VAL A 129 22.31 -17.99 -23.91
C VAL A 129 23.12 -17.99 -22.61
N GLN A 130 23.28 -16.81 -22.00
CA GLN A 130 23.74 -16.67 -20.62
C GLN A 130 22.55 -16.84 -19.67
N CYS A 131 22.72 -17.65 -18.62
CA CYS A 131 21.68 -17.96 -17.63
C CYS A 131 22.30 -18.26 -16.26
N SER A 132 21.47 -18.24 -15.21
CA SER A 132 21.86 -18.73 -13.89
C SER A 132 21.87 -20.26 -13.83
N ARG A 133 22.50 -20.82 -12.79
CA ARG A 133 22.60 -22.27 -12.54
C ARG A 133 21.25 -22.99 -12.69
N TYR A 134 20.19 -22.44 -12.11
CA TYR A 134 18.89 -23.10 -12.01
C TYR A 134 17.99 -22.90 -13.24
N GLU A 135 18.35 -22.00 -14.15
CA GLU A 135 17.62 -21.77 -15.40
C GLU A 135 18.10 -22.68 -16.54
N VAL A 136 19.25 -23.37 -16.37
CA VAL A 136 19.89 -24.15 -17.44
C VAL A 136 18.94 -25.20 -18.04
N LEU A 137 18.23 -25.97 -17.21
CA LEU A 137 17.34 -27.03 -17.69
C LEU A 137 16.09 -26.48 -18.40
N GLU A 138 15.54 -25.36 -17.91
CA GLU A 138 14.44 -24.64 -18.55
C GLU A 138 14.87 -24.12 -19.92
N LYS A 139 16.05 -23.48 -20.02
CA LYS A 139 16.57 -22.98 -21.29
C LYS A 139 16.80 -24.09 -22.31
N ILE A 140 17.30 -25.25 -21.90
CA ILE A 140 17.42 -26.40 -22.81
C ILE A 140 16.06 -26.80 -23.40
N GLN A 141 15.00 -26.81 -22.58
CA GLN A 141 13.64 -27.08 -23.05
C GLN A 141 13.12 -26.00 -23.99
N GLU A 142 13.33 -24.71 -23.68
CA GLU A 142 12.94 -23.59 -24.54
C GLU A 142 13.58 -23.66 -25.94
N PHE A 143 14.87 -24.04 -26.00
CA PHE A 143 15.59 -24.22 -27.26
C PHE A 143 15.26 -25.53 -27.98
N GLY A 144 14.47 -26.42 -27.36
CA GLY A 144 14.18 -27.75 -27.90
C GLY A 144 15.43 -28.61 -28.10
N ALA A 145 16.47 -28.37 -27.31
CA ALA A 145 17.76 -29.04 -27.43
C ALA A 145 17.77 -30.36 -26.65
N ASP A 146 18.55 -31.33 -27.14
CA ASP A 146 18.81 -32.57 -26.40
C ASP A 146 19.83 -32.31 -25.29
N ILE A 147 19.47 -32.62 -24.05
CA ILE A 147 20.32 -32.44 -22.87
C ILE A 147 21.68 -33.16 -23.00
N SER A 148 21.72 -34.29 -23.72
CA SER A 148 22.95 -35.05 -23.96
C SER A 148 23.90 -34.37 -24.95
N GLU A 149 23.41 -33.37 -25.68
CA GLU A 149 24.20 -32.56 -26.63
C GLU A 149 24.52 -31.17 -26.07
N CYS A 150 24.10 -30.86 -24.85
CA CYS A 150 24.28 -29.55 -24.21
C CYS A 150 25.50 -29.53 -23.28
N ALA A 151 26.19 -28.39 -23.26
CA ALA A 151 27.25 -28.08 -22.31
C ALA A 151 27.00 -26.70 -21.70
N ILE A 152 27.51 -26.49 -20.48
CA ILE A 152 27.56 -25.16 -19.86
C ILE A 152 29.00 -24.77 -19.57
N LYS A 153 29.30 -23.48 -19.67
CA LYS A 153 30.62 -22.92 -19.32
C LYS A 153 30.44 -21.75 -18.34
N PRO A 154 31.30 -21.59 -17.33
CA PRO A 154 31.25 -20.42 -16.47
C PRO A 154 31.46 -19.14 -17.29
N VAL A 155 30.68 -18.09 -17.04
CA VAL A 155 30.88 -16.82 -17.74
C VAL A 155 32.27 -16.27 -17.38
N GLY A 156 33.07 -15.96 -18.41
CA GLY A 156 34.45 -15.52 -18.24
C GLY A 156 35.50 -16.61 -18.40
N LEU A 157 35.09 -17.87 -18.61
CA LEU A 157 36.00 -18.98 -18.89
C LEU A 157 35.41 -19.95 -19.93
N ASP A 158 36.11 -20.12 -21.06
CA ASP A 158 35.66 -20.96 -22.17
C ASP A 158 35.99 -22.45 -21.95
N VAL A 159 35.50 -22.98 -20.83
CA VAL A 159 35.77 -24.36 -20.38
C VAL A 159 34.42 -25.04 -20.11
N PRO A 160 33.98 -25.95 -20.99
CA PRO A 160 32.65 -26.53 -20.91
C PRO A 160 32.57 -27.75 -19.99
N PHE A 161 31.41 -27.91 -19.36
CA PHE A 161 30.96 -29.10 -18.66
C PHE A 161 29.71 -29.65 -19.35
N TRP A 162 29.64 -30.95 -19.57
CA TRP A 162 28.46 -31.59 -20.16
C TRP A 162 27.29 -31.56 -19.17
N VAL A 163 26.14 -31.05 -19.61
CA VAL A 163 24.96 -30.87 -18.76
C VAL A 163 24.46 -32.19 -18.19
N VAL A 164 24.54 -33.27 -18.97
CA VAL A 164 24.12 -34.62 -18.55
C VAL A 164 24.81 -35.10 -17.26
N HIS A 165 26.01 -34.59 -16.96
CA HIS A 165 26.74 -34.93 -15.73
C HIS A 165 26.43 -34.00 -14.57
N LEU A 166 25.70 -32.91 -14.80
CA LEU A 166 25.46 -31.85 -13.82
C LEU A 166 23.99 -31.78 -13.36
N VAL A 167 23.11 -32.62 -13.89
CA VAL A 167 21.64 -32.49 -13.73
C VAL A 167 21.24 -32.31 -12.26
N GLU A 168 21.80 -33.10 -11.35
CA GLU A 168 21.51 -33.02 -9.90
C GLU A 168 21.86 -31.65 -9.29
N PHE A 169 22.89 -30.97 -9.81
CA PHE A 169 23.31 -29.63 -9.33
C PHE A 169 22.64 -28.47 -10.06
N LEU A 170 22.01 -28.75 -11.21
CA LEU A 170 21.27 -27.77 -11.99
C LEU A 170 19.79 -27.71 -11.60
N GLN A 171 19.32 -28.70 -10.85
CA GLN A 171 18.03 -28.70 -10.20
C GLN A 171 18.14 -27.95 -8.86
N LYS A 172 17.06 -27.27 -8.46
CA LYS A 172 16.92 -26.83 -7.07
C LYS A 172 16.77 -28.09 -6.21
N ALA A 173 17.51 -28.21 -5.11
CA ALA A 173 17.30 -29.32 -4.20
C ALA A 173 15.89 -29.24 -3.62
N GLU A 174 15.18 -30.36 -3.50
CA GLU A 174 13.88 -30.42 -2.80
C GLU A 174 14.02 -29.96 -1.32
N GLU A 175 15.24 -29.95 -0.77
CA GLU A 175 15.59 -29.41 0.56
C GLU A 175 15.88 -27.88 0.54
N ASP A 176 16.27 -27.30 -0.60
CA ASP A 176 16.39 -25.83 -0.77
C ASP A 176 15.00 -25.17 -0.89
N GLU A 177 13.95 -25.94 -1.23
CA GLU A 177 12.56 -25.50 -1.10
C GLU A 177 12.11 -25.40 0.36
N GLU A 178 12.78 -26.05 1.32
CA GLU A 178 12.43 -25.96 2.75
C GLU A 178 13.23 -24.87 3.49
N GLU A 179 14.49 -24.57 3.11
CA GLU A 179 15.30 -23.52 3.76
C GLU A 179 15.14 -22.10 3.16
N GLU A 180 14.77 -21.93 1.88
CA GLU A 180 14.25 -20.64 1.37
C GLU A 180 12.77 -20.39 1.74
N GLN A 181 12.11 -21.39 2.35
CA GLN A 181 10.75 -21.29 2.90
C GLN A 181 10.70 -21.31 4.44
N ALA A 182 11.83 -21.16 5.13
CA ALA A 182 11.89 -20.91 6.57
C ALA A 182 12.30 -19.45 6.90
N LEU A 183 11.87 -18.52 6.05
CA LEU A 183 11.39 -17.21 6.50
C LEU A 183 10.06 -16.90 5.81
N TYR A 184 9.22 -17.92 5.57
CA TYR A 184 7.82 -17.69 5.83
C TYR A 184 7.72 -17.44 7.34
N GLN A 185 7.79 -16.15 7.73
CA GLN A 185 6.82 -15.72 8.72
C GLN A 185 5.51 -16.30 8.19
N GLU A 186 4.95 -17.31 8.88
CA GLU A 186 3.56 -17.70 8.67
C GLU A 186 2.84 -16.41 8.38
N GLU A 187 2.21 -16.30 7.20
CA GLU A 187 1.49 -15.09 6.89
C GLU A 187 0.57 -14.91 8.08
N ILE A 188 0.82 -13.91 8.93
CA ILE A 188 0.01 -13.73 10.12
C ILE A 188 -1.35 -13.41 9.53
N VAL A 189 -2.22 -14.41 9.48
CA VAL A 189 -3.57 -14.28 8.98
C VAL A 189 -4.30 -13.56 10.08
N VAL A 190 -4.10 -12.25 10.11
CA VAL A 190 -4.87 -11.35 10.95
C VAL A 190 -6.31 -11.47 10.46
N ASP A 191 -7.21 -11.83 11.36
CA ASP A 191 -8.62 -11.89 11.04
C ASP A 191 -9.09 -10.48 10.65
N PRO A 192 -9.52 -10.26 9.39
CA PRO A 192 -9.87 -8.93 8.89
C PRO A 192 -11.09 -8.31 9.58
N ASP A 193 -11.89 -9.12 10.28
CA ASP A 193 -13.14 -8.68 10.93
C ASP A 193 -13.00 -8.55 12.46
N ARG A 194 -11.82 -8.87 13.00
CA ARG A 194 -11.55 -8.85 14.44
C ARG A 194 -10.36 -7.95 14.80
N GLY A 195 -10.49 -7.22 15.90
CA GLY A 195 -9.41 -6.44 16.48
C GLY A 195 -9.89 -5.18 17.18
N GLU A 196 -9.01 -4.61 18.00
CA GLU A 196 -9.20 -3.31 18.67
C GLU A 196 -9.27 -2.14 17.67
N PHE A 197 -8.47 -2.20 16.60
CA PHE A 197 -8.31 -1.08 15.67
C PHE A 197 -8.93 -1.37 14.31
N THR A 198 -9.36 -0.31 13.62
CA THR A 198 -9.83 -0.36 12.23
C THR A 198 -8.90 0.46 11.36
N CYS A 199 -8.31 -0.14 10.31
CA CYS A 199 -7.44 0.58 9.40
C CYS A 199 -8.19 1.72 8.69
N PRO A 200 -7.70 2.97 8.69
CA PRO A 200 -8.35 4.05 7.95
C PRO A 200 -8.13 3.98 6.44
N THR A 201 -7.43 2.99 5.93
CA THR A 201 -7.21 2.84 4.48
C THR A 201 -8.01 1.68 3.92
N CYS A 202 -7.96 0.51 4.55
CA CYS A 202 -8.64 -0.70 4.06
C CYS A 202 -9.86 -1.15 4.89
N TRP A 203 -10.09 -0.51 6.05
CA TRP A 203 -11.17 -0.77 7.01
C TRP A 203 -11.22 -2.18 7.58
N LEU A 204 -10.14 -2.94 7.39
CA LEU A 204 -9.94 -4.22 8.05
C LEU A 204 -9.44 -3.98 9.47
N LYS A 205 -9.86 -4.85 10.38
CA LYS A 205 -9.55 -4.78 11.79
C LYS A 205 -8.29 -5.56 12.14
N PHE A 206 -7.62 -5.13 13.21
CA PHE A 206 -6.41 -5.77 13.71
C PHE A 206 -6.17 -5.36 15.17
N ASP A 207 -5.37 -6.14 15.90
CA ASP A 207 -4.97 -5.84 17.26
C ASP A 207 -3.59 -5.16 17.30
N ARG A 208 -3.25 -4.57 18.45
CA ARG A 208 -1.95 -3.88 18.66
C ARG A 208 -0.75 -4.77 18.29
N ALA A 209 -0.86 -6.07 18.57
CA ALA A 209 0.20 -7.04 18.32
C ALA A 209 0.44 -7.32 16.83
N ASP A 210 -0.54 -7.03 15.98
CA ASP A 210 -0.46 -7.30 14.54
C ASP A 210 0.21 -6.15 13.75
N VAL A 211 0.46 -5.01 14.41
CA VAL A 211 0.98 -3.82 13.76
C VAL A 211 2.41 -4.04 13.28
N LEU A 212 2.66 -3.72 12.01
CA LEU A 212 3.98 -3.85 11.39
C LEU A 212 4.80 -2.58 11.63
N SER A 213 6.09 -2.72 11.88
CA SER A 213 7.04 -1.60 11.85
C SER A 213 7.50 -1.34 10.42
N ILE A 214 7.82 -0.08 10.10
CA ILE A 214 8.32 0.32 8.77
C ILE A 214 9.82 0.59 8.86
N ALA A 215 10.61 -0.11 8.03
CA ALA A 215 12.06 0.02 8.00
C ALA A 215 12.51 1.44 7.61
N VAL A 216 13.69 1.83 8.10
CA VAL A 216 14.27 3.16 7.85
C VAL A 216 15.51 3.05 6.97
N HIS A 217 16.30 1.98 7.08
CA HIS A 217 17.48 1.80 6.24
C HIS A 217 17.12 1.60 4.76
N GLU A 218 17.80 2.31 3.87
CA GLU A 218 17.52 2.32 2.41
C GLU A 218 17.66 0.95 1.75
N ASP A 219 18.54 0.09 2.26
CA ASP A 219 18.71 -1.29 1.76
C ASP A 219 17.54 -2.21 2.18
N LEU A 220 16.66 -1.77 3.08
CA LEU A 220 15.48 -2.52 3.53
C LEU A 220 14.22 -2.06 2.78
N ARG A 221 14.30 -2.06 1.44
CA ARG A 221 13.16 -1.86 0.53
C ARG A 221 12.63 -3.21 0.04
N GLY A 222 11.48 -3.22 -0.61
CA GLY A 222 10.85 -4.46 -1.09
C GLY A 222 9.64 -4.87 -0.27
N ASP A 223 8.63 -4.01 -0.17
CA ASP A 223 7.40 -4.40 0.49
C ASP A 223 6.56 -5.35 -0.38
N ARG A 224 6.16 -6.48 0.20
CA ARG A 224 5.38 -7.52 -0.50
C ARG A 224 4.02 -7.06 -1.07
N LYS A 225 3.40 -6.01 -0.51
CA LYS A 225 2.09 -5.50 -0.97
C LYS A 225 2.19 -4.15 -1.70
N LEU A 226 3.16 -3.32 -1.34
CA LEU A 226 3.33 -1.98 -1.91
C LEU A 226 4.40 -1.91 -3.00
N GLY A 227 5.18 -2.97 -3.20
CA GLY A 227 6.16 -3.10 -4.27
C GLY A 227 7.60 -2.78 -3.84
N GLU A 228 8.51 -2.93 -4.80
CA GLU A 228 9.97 -2.85 -4.61
C GLU A 228 10.44 -1.49 -4.07
N ASP A 229 9.77 -0.41 -4.47
CA ASP A 229 10.14 0.95 -4.05
C ASP A 229 9.71 1.27 -2.61
N ALA A 230 8.83 0.49 -1.99
CA ALA A 230 8.35 0.76 -0.66
C ALA A 230 9.30 0.16 0.40
N MET A 231 9.51 0.89 1.50
CA MET A 231 10.26 0.39 2.66
C MET A 231 9.63 -0.90 3.20
N LEU A 232 10.43 -1.86 3.61
CA LEU A 232 9.97 -3.13 4.14
C LEU A 232 9.12 -2.92 5.40
N ARG A 233 7.94 -3.55 5.44
CA ARG A 233 7.16 -3.70 6.66
C ARG A 233 7.55 -5.02 7.33
N PHE A 234 7.80 -4.99 8.63
CA PHE A 234 8.24 -6.16 9.39
C PHE A 234 7.62 -6.23 10.78
N VAL A 235 7.49 -7.44 11.31
CA VAL A 235 7.11 -7.64 12.72
C VAL A 235 8.33 -7.33 13.59
N PRO A 236 8.26 -6.37 14.52
CA PRO A 236 9.40 -5.98 15.32
C PRO A 236 9.80 -7.07 16.33
N THR A 237 11.06 -7.50 16.29
CA THR A 237 11.63 -8.51 17.20
C THR A 237 12.58 -7.91 18.24
N GLU A 238 13.17 -6.76 17.94
CA GLU A 238 14.11 -6.06 18.79
C GLU A 238 13.64 -4.63 19.10
N PHE A 239 13.86 -4.20 20.34
CA PHE A 239 13.49 -2.87 20.83
C PHE A 239 14.65 -2.23 21.57
N ASN A 240 14.83 -0.93 21.40
CA ASN A 240 15.82 -0.18 22.17
C ASN A 240 15.32 0.14 23.59
N SER A 241 16.18 0.77 24.40
CA SER A 241 15.86 1.18 25.78
C SER A 241 14.67 2.15 25.94
N LYS A 242 14.20 2.76 24.85
CA LYS A 242 13.01 3.63 24.81
C LYS A 242 11.75 2.90 24.32
N GLY A 243 11.83 1.59 24.06
CA GLY A 243 10.72 0.80 23.52
C GLY A 243 10.44 1.04 22.04
N GLN A 244 11.39 1.61 21.28
CA GLN A 244 11.24 1.76 19.83
C GLN A 244 11.74 0.50 19.14
N ALA A 245 10.98 0.00 18.17
CA ALA A 245 11.38 -1.13 17.34
C ALA A 245 12.67 -0.80 16.56
N MET A 246 13.49 -1.82 16.33
CA MET A 246 14.73 -1.73 15.58
C MET A 246 14.58 -2.50 14.27
N ASP A 247 15.02 -1.91 13.15
CA ASP A 247 15.13 -2.61 11.88
C ASP A 247 16.34 -3.55 11.85
N ALA A 248 16.42 -4.41 10.82
CA ALA A 248 17.49 -5.41 10.70
C ALA A 248 18.90 -4.81 10.58
N MET A 249 19.01 -3.51 10.30
CA MET A 249 20.28 -2.77 10.24
C MET A 249 20.58 -2.02 11.56
N GLY A 250 19.76 -2.22 12.59
CA GLY A 250 19.94 -1.62 13.90
C GLY A 250 19.55 -0.14 13.96
N LEU A 251 18.69 0.33 13.05
CA LEU A 251 18.12 1.68 13.12
C LEU A 251 16.76 1.67 13.84
N PRO A 252 16.48 2.65 14.71
CA PRO A 252 15.19 2.74 15.37
C PRO A 252 14.09 3.21 14.42
N THR A 253 12.95 2.53 14.45
CA THR A 253 11.77 2.82 13.63
C THR A 253 10.64 3.38 14.50
N THR A 254 9.95 4.41 14.02
CA THR A 254 8.78 5.00 14.69
C THR A 254 7.49 4.89 13.88
N ASP A 255 7.63 4.67 12.58
CA ASP A 255 6.49 4.54 11.68
C ASP A 255 5.98 3.10 11.70
N VAL A 256 4.66 2.98 11.69
CA VAL A 256 3.97 1.69 11.71
C VAL A 256 3.02 1.57 10.51
N GLY A 257 2.75 0.33 10.12
CA GLY A 257 1.92 -0.01 8.97
C GLY A 257 0.82 -1.00 9.33
N CYS A 258 -0.27 -0.94 8.57
CA CYS A 258 -1.37 -1.88 8.67
C CYS A 258 -0.92 -3.30 8.25
N PRO A 259 -1.24 -4.37 9.00
CA PRO A 259 -0.91 -5.74 8.59
C PRO A 259 -1.61 -6.17 7.28
N HIS A 260 -2.77 -5.58 7.00
CA HIS A 260 -3.59 -5.96 5.86
C HIS A 260 -3.18 -5.29 4.56
N CYS A 261 -3.06 -3.96 4.54
CA CYS A 261 -2.77 -3.21 3.31
C CYS A 261 -1.36 -2.60 3.31
N HIS A 262 -0.58 -2.77 4.38
CA HIS A 262 0.79 -2.25 4.55
C HIS A 262 0.93 -0.71 4.51
N ARG A 263 -0.18 0.01 4.32
CA ARG A 263 -0.18 1.47 4.35
C ARG A 263 0.26 1.95 5.73
N LYS A 264 1.07 3.01 5.73
CA LYS A 264 1.50 3.70 6.94
C LYS A 264 0.27 4.17 7.71
N LEU A 265 0.22 3.86 8.99
CA LEU A 265 -0.82 4.33 9.91
C LEU A 265 -0.48 5.74 10.41
N PRO A 266 -1.48 6.56 10.78
CA PRO A 266 -1.25 7.88 11.35
C PRO A 266 -0.31 7.86 12.57
N PRO A 267 0.47 8.93 12.82
CA PRO A 267 1.24 9.06 14.04
C PRO A 267 0.35 8.96 15.28
N GLY A 268 0.77 8.18 16.27
CA GLY A 268 -0.02 7.96 17.49
C GLY A 268 -1.31 7.17 17.26
N PHE A 269 -1.44 6.45 16.14
CA PHE A 269 -2.67 5.70 15.81
C PHE A 269 -3.10 4.72 16.92
N MET A 270 -2.16 4.21 17.71
CA MET A 270 -2.46 3.30 18.79
C MET A 270 -2.69 4.01 20.15
N ASP A 271 -2.49 5.32 20.22
CA ASP A 271 -2.49 6.07 21.49
C ASP A 271 -3.79 6.83 21.73
N VAL A 272 -4.57 7.09 20.67
CA VAL A 272 -5.80 7.88 20.72
C VAL A 272 -6.96 7.16 20.04
N THR A 273 -8.20 7.55 20.35
CA THR A 273 -9.38 7.06 19.64
C THR A 273 -9.47 7.64 18.23
N HIS A 274 -9.98 6.87 17.28
CA HIS A 274 -10.10 7.27 15.88
C HIS A 274 -11.56 7.21 15.44
N HIS A 275 -12.10 8.35 15.02
CA HIS A 275 -13.49 8.47 14.59
C HIS A 275 -13.56 8.72 13.08
N ILE A 276 -14.22 7.82 12.36
CA ILE A 276 -14.42 7.93 10.91
C ILE A 276 -15.72 8.68 10.63
N PHE A 277 -15.62 9.80 9.93
CA PHE A 277 -16.72 10.64 9.46
C PHE A 277 -16.83 10.56 7.94
N SER A 278 -17.92 9.94 7.46
CA SER A 278 -18.10 9.65 6.04
C SER A 278 -19.02 10.65 5.36
N ILE A 279 -18.54 11.34 4.32
CA ILE A 279 -19.35 12.30 3.56
C ILE A 279 -19.94 11.59 2.33
N VAL A 280 -21.27 11.50 2.28
CA VAL A 280 -22.05 10.82 1.25
C VAL A 280 -22.95 11.83 0.55
N GLY A 281 -23.13 11.70 -0.76
CA GLY A 281 -24.05 12.55 -1.50
C GLY A 281 -23.82 12.46 -3.01
N ALA A 282 -24.80 12.90 -3.79
CA ALA A 282 -24.78 12.80 -5.25
C ALA A 282 -23.53 13.44 -5.90
N PRO A 283 -23.14 12.99 -7.11
CA PRO A 283 -22.12 13.68 -7.89
C PRO A 283 -22.44 15.17 -8.03
N SER A 284 -21.42 16.02 -7.88
CA SER A 284 -21.54 17.48 -7.92
C SER A 284 -22.41 18.13 -6.82
N ALA A 285 -22.73 17.41 -5.73
CA ALA A 285 -23.39 17.99 -4.55
C ALA A 285 -22.54 19.03 -3.80
N GLY A 286 -21.22 19.07 -4.06
CA GLY A 286 -20.29 20.04 -3.43
C GLY A 286 -19.48 19.49 -2.25
N LYS A 287 -19.31 18.16 -2.15
CA LYS A 287 -18.62 17.50 -1.02
C LYS A 287 -17.16 17.94 -0.84
N SER A 288 -16.37 18.01 -1.90
CA SER A 288 -14.97 18.46 -1.82
C SER A 288 -14.85 19.94 -1.41
N TYR A 289 -15.77 20.80 -1.86
CA TYR A 289 -15.88 22.18 -1.39
C TYR A 289 -16.28 22.24 0.08
N TYR A 290 -17.29 21.45 0.49
CA TYR A 290 -17.70 21.34 1.89
C TYR A 290 -16.55 20.91 2.79
N LEU A 291 -15.84 19.84 2.45
CA LEU A 291 -14.70 19.35 3.24
C LEU A 291 -13.56 20.37 3.34
N SER A 292 -13.23 21.05 2.23
CA SER A 292 -12.19 22.10 2.21
C SER A 292 -12.53 23.28 3.12
N VAL A 293 -13.79 23.72 3.12
CA VAL A 293 -14.28 24.79 3.99
C VAL A 293 -14.41 24.33 5.43
N LEU A 294 -14.91 23.12 5.66
CA LEU A 294 -15.07 22.50 6.98
C LEU A 294 -13.75 22.47 7.74
N VAL A 295 -12.68 21.97 7.12
CA VAL A 295 -11.35 21.91 7.75
C VAL A 295 -10.89 23.29 8.20
N ARG A 296 -11.06 24.33 7.36
CA ARG A 296 -10.71 25.71 7.74
C ARG A 296 -11.57 26.23 8.89
N GLN A 297 -12.88 25.93 8.89
CA GLN A 297 -13.77 26.37 9.95
C GLN A 297 -13.49 25.64 11.27
N LEU A 298 -13.26 24.32 11.26
CA LEU A 298 -12.89 23.56 12.45
C LEU A 298 -11.60 24.08 13.09
N GLN A 299 -10.56 24.38 12.29
CA GLN A 299 -9.32 25.00 12.80
C GLN A 299 -9.56 26.31 13.58
N ARG A 300 -10.59 27.07 13.22
CA ARG A 300 -10.93 28.35 13.85
C ARG A 300 -11.91 28.17 15.00
N THR A 301 -13.04 27.51 14.75
CA THR A 301 -14.16 27.39 15.68
C THR A 301 -13.79 26.49 16.86
N LEU A 302 -13.13 25.34 16.64
CA LEU A 302 -12.73 24.46 17.76
C LEU A 302 -11.79 25.17 18.72
N PHE A 303 -10.80 25.90 18.20
CA PHE A 303 -9.85 26.60 19.04
C PHE A 303 -10.48 27.83 19.71
N ARG A 304 -11.21 28.66 18.95
CA ARG A 304 -11.79 29.91 19.46
C ARG A 304 -12.92 29.67 20.46
N GLU A 305 -13.77 28.68 20.21
CA GLU A 305 -14.95 28.43 21.03
C GLU A 305 -14.73 27.40 22.12
N PHE A 306 -13.87 26.41 21.92
CA PHE A 306 -13.73 25.30 22.87
C PHE A 306 -12.29 25.13 23.39
N GLY A 307 -11.32 25.89 22.85
CA GLY A 307 -9.92 25.77 23.24
C GLY A 307 -9.24 24.50 22.71
N ILE A 308 -9.83 23.82 21.72
CA ILE A 308 -9.32 22.56 21.15
C ILE A 308 -8.48 22.86 19.92
N ALA A 309 -7.27 22.32 19.85
CA ALA A 309 -6.44 22.39 18.65
C ALA A 309 -6.83 21.29 17.67
N PHE A 310 -7.24 21.69 16.47
CA PHE A 310 -7.47 20.80 15.33
C PHE A 310 -6.29 20.90 14.36
N ARG A 311 -5.53 19.83 14.19
CA ARG A 311 -4.26 19.82 13.45
C ARG A 311 -4.23 18.73 12.39
N ASP A 312 -3.49 19.00 11.32
CA ASP A 312 -3.16 18.00 10.31
C ASP A 312 -2.30 16.90 10.94
N ALA A 313 -2.81 15.66 10.95
CA ALA A 313 -2.12 14.51 11.54
C ALA A 313 -1.41 13.65 10.48
N ASP A 314 -1.74 13.82 9.21
CA ASP A 314 -1.06 13.17 8.09
C ASP A 314 -0.92 14.15 6.92
N PRO A 315 0.12 15.01 6.94
CA PRO A 315 0.32 16.01 5.90
C PRO A 315 0.49 15.41 4.50
N SER A 316 0.93 14.15 4.41
CA SER A 316 1.14 13.46 3.14
C SER A 316 -0.18 13.05 2.50
N CYS A 317 -1.09 12.42 3.26
CA CYS A 317 -2.42 12.06 2.78
C CYS A 317 -3.33 13.30 2.63
N ASN A 318 -3.15 14.31 3.49
CA ASN A 318 -3.91 15.55 3.44
C ASN A 318 -3.43 16.55 2.38
N ALA A 319 -2.34 16.26 1.64
CA ALA A 319 -1.75 17.18 0.68
C ALA A 319 -2.75 17.68 -0.38
N ILE A 320 -3.58 16.80 -0.93
CA ILE A 320 -4.62 17.17 -1.90
C ILE A 320 -5.68 18.09 -1.27
N LEU A 321 -6.15 17.78 -0.07
CA LEU A 321 -7.13 18.60 0.64
C LEU A 321 -6.56 19.97 1.01
N ASN A 322 -5.30 20.02 1.43
CA ASN A 322 -4.60 21.28 1.66
C ASN A 322 -4.44 22.09 0.38
N SER A 323 -4.17 21.45 -0.76
CA SER A 323 -4.13 22.10 -2.08
C SER A 323 -5.49 22.69 -2.46
N MET A 324 -6.57 21.92 -2.32
CA MET A 324 -7.95 22.39 -2.58
C MET A 324 -8.31 23.58 -1.70
N LYS A 325 -8.06 23.48 -0.40
CA LYS A 325 -8.26 24.55 0.58
C LYS A 325 -7.47 25.81 0.21
N ASN A 326 -6.20 25.67 -0.16
CA ASN A 326 -5.36 26.79 -0.53
C ASN A 326 -5.85 27.46 -1.82
N ARG A 327 -6.26 26.69 -2.84
CA ARG A 327 -6.88 27.27 -4.06
C ARG A 327 -8.13 28.07 -3.71
N LEU A 328 -9.01 27.52 -2.90
CA LEU A 328 -10.28 28.16 -2.52
C LEU A 328 -10.08 29.48 -1.77
N PHE A 329 -9.09 29.56 -0.87
CA PHE A 329 -8.96 30.68 0.06
C PHE A 329 -7.77 31.63 -0.22
N ALA A 330 -6.83 31.23 -1.08
CA ALA A 330 -5.73 32.08 -1.54
C ALA A 330 -5.91 32.54 -2.99
N GLY A 331 -6.92 32.03 -3.70
CA GLY A 331 -7.25 32.46 -5.05
C GLY A 331 -7.59 33.95 -5.10
N SER A 332 -7.08 34.64 -6.11
CA SER A 332 -7.36 36.07 -6.37
C SER A 332 -8.56 36.29 -7.29
N SER A 333 -9.13 35.22 -7.84
CA SER A 333 -10.27 35.24 -8.75
C SER A 333 -11.07 33.95 -8.66
N SER A 334 -12.31 33.98 -9.15
CA SER A 334 -13.18 32.79 -9.22
C SER A 334 -12.54 31.66 -10.04
N ALA A 335 -11.76 31.97 -11.09
CA ALA A 335 -11.05 30.97 -11.87
C ALA A 335 -9.95 30.25 -11.05
N ASP A 336 -9.20 30.98 -10.23
CA ASP A 336 -8.14 30.43 -9.38
C ASP A 336 -8.70 29.54 -8.25
N ALA A 337 -9.91 29.86 -7.78
CA ALA A 337 -10.60 29.19 -6.69
C ALA A 337 -11.35 27.91 -7.10
N MET A 338 -11.39 27.63 -8.40
CA MET A 338 -12.13 26.51 -8.96
C MET A 338 -11.45 25.16 -8.69
N LEU A 339 -12.25 24.20 -8.23
CA LEU A 339 -11.83 22.80 -8.07
C LEU A 339 -12.27 21.98 -9.30
N ILE A 340 -11.30 21.59 -10.14
CA ILE A 340 -11.56 20.85 -11.40
C ILE A 340 -11.73 19.36 -11.12
N LYS A 341 -12.92 18.80 -11.38
CA LYS A 341 -13.30 17.41 -11.07
C LYS A 341 -12.32 16.35 -11.63
N THR A 342 -11.84 16.51 -12.86
CA THR A 342 -10.93 15.56 -13.50
C THR A 342 -9.55 15.47 -12.85
N GLN A 343 -9.09 16.55 -12.19
CA GLN A 343 -7.86 16.51 -11.40
C GLN A 343 -8.08 15.80 -10.05
N LEU A 344 -9.31 15.84 -9.51
CA LEU A 344 -9.63 15.31 -8.19
C LEU A 344 -9.88 13.81 -8.21
N GLU A 345 -10.56 13.26 -9.21
CA GLU A 345 -10.96 11.84 -9.21
C GLU A 345 -9.77 10.87 -9.17
N GLY A 346 -8.66 11.19 -9.86
CA GLY A 346 -7.46 10.33 -9.86
C GLY A 346 -6.62 10.45 -8.58
N GLU A 347 -6.67 11.60 -7.90
CA GLU A 347 -5.82 11.90 -6.75
C GLU A 347 -6.52 11.62 -5.40
N MET A 348 -7.86 11.65 -5.36
CA MET A 348 -8.66 11.35 -4.16
C MET A 348 -8.75 9.86 -3.84
N TYR A 349 -8.27 9.00 -4.73
CA TYR A 349 -8.27 7.55 -4.59
C TYR A 349 -6.85 6.97 -4.67
N GLU A 350 -6.66 5.82 -4.05
CA GLU A 350 -5.44 5.02 -4.13
C GLU A 350 -5.80 3.59 -4.51
N ARG A 351 -5.03 2.98 -5.42
CA ARG A 351 -5.19 1.57 -5.78
C ARG A 351 -4.36 0.72 -4.83
N LEU A 352 -5.02 -0.15 -4.08
CA LEU A 352 -4.39 -0.96 -3.03
C LEU A 352 -4.85 -2.42 -3.12
N GLN A 353 -3.98 -3.33 -2.70
CA GLN A 353 -4.30 -4.74 -2.55
C GLN A 353 -5.29 -4.92 -1.38
N ARG A 354 -6.45 -5.54 -1.66
CA ARG A 354 -7.47 -5.91 -0.66
C ARG A 354 -8.10 -7.24 -1.07
N HIS A 355 -8.04 -8.25 -0.20
CA HIS A 355 -8.52 -9.61 -0.48
C HIS A 355 -8.02 -10.14 -1.85
N ASP A 356 -6.71 -10.03 -2.08
CA ASP A 356 -6.02 -10.46 -3.31
C ASP A 356 -6.42 -9.77 -4.61
N ARG A 357 -7.11 -8.62 -4.52
CA ARG A 357 -7.46 -7.78 -5.66
C ARG A 357 -6.95 -6.36 -5.47
N VAL A 358 -6.49 -5.74 -6.53
CA VAL A 358 -6.19 -4.31 -6.54
C VAL A 358 -7.48 -3.53 -6.74
N VAL A 359 -7.87 -2.75 -5.72
CA VAL A 359 -9.12 -1.98 -5.71
C VAL A 359 -8.82 -0.50 -5.44
N ALA A 360 -9.65 0.39 -6.00
CA ALA A 360 -9.55 1.82 -5.73
C ALA A 360 -10.27 2.16 -4.41
N LEU A 361 -9.51 2.66 -3.44
CA LEU A 361 -10.01 3.06 -2.13
C LEU A 361 -9.88 4.60 -1.97
N PRO A 362 -10.88 5.29 -1.41
CA PRO A 362 -10.80 6.72 -1.14
C PRO A 362 -9.70 6.98 -0.10
N ARG A 363 -8.97 8.08 -0.29
CA ARG A 363 -7.94 8.50 0.65
C ARG A 363 -8.57 9.01 1.95
N PRO A 364 -8.07 8.57 3.12
CA PRO A 364 -8.48 9.14 4.40
C PRO A 364 -7.83 10.51 4.63
N PHE A 365 -8.61 11.48 5.11
CA PHE A 365 -8.09 12.76 5.58
C PHE A 365 -8.05 12.80 7.10
N VAL A 366 -6.84 12.73 7.67
CA VAL A 366 -6.63 12.46 9.10
C VAL A 366 -6.24 13.74 9.85
N PHE A 367 -6.97 14.06 10.91
CA PHE A 367 -6.75 15.23 11.75
C PHE A 367 -6.75 14.85 13.22
N SER A 368 -5.88 15.48 14.01
CA SER A 368 -5.84 15.32 15.47
C SER A 368 -6.59 16.44 16.16
N LEU A 369 -7.28 16.09 17.25
CA LEU A 369 -7.88 17.00 18.21
C LEU A 369 -7.17 16.80 19.53
N SER A 370 -6.71 17.91 20.10
CA SER A 370 -6.02 17.90 21.39
C SER A 370 -6.36 19.13 22.21
N ASP A 371 -6.38 19.00 23.54
CA ASP A 371 -6.38 20.16 24.43
C ASP A 371 -4.93 20.69 24.55
N PRO A 372 -4.63 21.90 24.04
CA PRO A 372 -3.28 22.48 24.13
C PRO A 372 -2.76 22.66 25.55
N ARG A 373 -3.66 22.62 26.56
CA ARG A 373 -3.30 22.74 27.98
C ARG A 373 -2.90 21.41 28.60
N GLY A 374 -3.03 20.29 27.87
CA GLY A 374 -2.66 18.95 28.33
C GLY A 374 -3.59 18.36 29.39
N THR A 375 -4.80 18.92 29.52
CA THR A 375 -5.81 18.53 30.52
C THR A 375 -6.96 17.71 29.94
N GLY A 376 -7.01 17.53 28.62
CA GLY A 376 -8.13 16.92 27.90
C GLY A 376 -7.80 15.57 27.27
N HIS A 377 -8.83 14.93 26.74
CA HIS A 377 -8.76 13.70 25.96
C HIS A 377 -8.40 14.03 24.49
N ASP A 378 -7.36 13.39 23.96
CA ASP A 378 -6.92 13.56 22.58
C ASP A 378 -7.58 12.50 21.70
N CYS A 379 -8.02 12.87 20.50
CA CYS A 379 -8.62 11.94 19.53
C CYS A 379 -8.27 12.31 18.08
N SER A 380 -8.52 11.40 17.16
CA SER A 380 -8.34 11.61 15.72
C SER A 380 -9.68 11.60 15.00
N LEU A 381 -9.90 12.57 14.11
CA LEU A 381 -10.98 12.56 13.13
C LEU A 381 -10.46 12.20 11.76
N ILE A 382 -11.22 11.35 11.06
CA ILE A 382 -10.87 10.87 9.73
C ILE A 382 -12.05 11.15 8.80
N PHE A 383 -11.83 12.01 7.80
CA PHE A 383 -12.86 12.32 6.81
C PHE A 383 -12.64 11.54 5.52
N TYR A 384 -13.73 11.10 4.90
CA TYR A 384 -13.74 10.58 3.53
C TYR A 384 -14.67 11.43 2.67
N ASP A 385 -14.16 11.87 1.52
CA ASP A 385 -14.96 12.45 0.45
C ASP A 385 -15.29 11.35 -0.57
N ASN A 386 -16.48 10.77 -0.46
CA ASN A 386 -16.88 9.69 -1.35
C ASN A 386 -17.41 10.23 -2.65
N ALA A 387 -16.97 9.72 -3.80
CA ALA A 387 -17.74 9.93 -5.02
C ALA A 387 -19.12 9.25 -4.90
N GLY A 388 -20.19 10.00 -5.15
CA GLY A 388 -21.56 9.47 -5.16
C GLY A 388 -21.77 8.35 -6.19
N GLU A 389 -20.89 8.29 -7.20
CA GLU A 389 -20.84 7.26 -8.25
C GLU A 389 -20.62 5.85 -7.68
N HIS A 390 -19.98 5.72 -6.51
CA HIS A 390 -19.80 4.42 -5.88
C HIS A 390 -21.10 3.83 -5.34
N PHE A 391 -22.14 4.63 -5.16
CA PHE A 391 -23.46 4.22 -4.69
C PHE A 391 -24.46 4.02 -5.86
N GLU A 392 -23.97 3.95 -7.11
CA GLU A 392 -24.82 3.60 -8.25
C GLU A 392 -25.29 2.12 -8.16
N PRO A 393 -26.56 1.82 -8.46
CA PRO A 393 -27.10 0.46 -8.38
C PRO A 393 -26.38 -0.53 -9.30
N GLY A 394 -26.12 -1.74 -8.80
CA GLY A 394 -25.63 -2.87 -9.59
C GLY A 394 -24.12 -3.09 -9.57
N ILE A 395 -23.35 -2.25 -8.88
CA ILE A 395 -21.93 -2.49 -8.61
C ILE A 395 -21.81 -3.23 -7.28
N ALA A 396 -21.29 -4.46 -7.28
CA ALA A 396 -21.15 -5.25 -6.06
C ALA A 396 -20.14 -4.60 -5.08
N ASN A 397 -20.31 -4.82 -3.77
CA ASN A 397 -19.33 -4.35 -2.75
C ASN A 397 -17.90 -4.86 -3.02
N GLU A 398 -17.77 -6.01 -3.69
CA GLU A 398 -16.50 -6.58 -4.14
C GLU A 398 -15.87 -5.81 -5.32
N GLU A 399 -16.68 -5.12 -6.12
CA GLU A 399 -16.27 -4.32 -7.29
C GLU A 399 -16.11 -2.83 -6.95
N SER A 400 -16.74 -2.35 -5.88
CA SER A 400 -16.62 -0.99 -5.34
C SER A 400 -16.51 -0.99 -3.80
N PRO A 401 -15.39 -1.49 -3.24
CA PRO A 401 -15.15 -1.48 -1.80
C PRO A 401 -15.00 -0.07 -1.23
N GLY A 402 -14.94 0.96 -2.08
CA GLY A 402 -14.85 2.37 -1.69
C GLY A 402 -15.97 2.85 -0.75
N THR A 403 -17.06 2.09 -0.59
CA THR A 403 -18.16 2.42 0.35
C THR A 403 -18.11 1.71 1.70
N LEU A 404 -17.14 0.80 1.91
CA LEU A 404 -17.03 0.01 3.13
C LEU A 404 -16.67 0.85 4.37
N HIS A 405 -15.98 1.98 4.19
CA HIS A 405 -15.69 2.90 5.27
C HIS A 405 -16.95 3.46 5.94
N VAL A 406 -18.08 3.57 5.22
CA VAL A 406 -19.36 4.03 5.80
C VAL A 406 -19.84 3.03 6.85
N ALA A 407 -19.70 1.73 6.60
CA ALA A 407 -20.07 0.71 7.59
C ALA A 407 -19.16 0.74 8.84
N SER A 408 -17.95 1.28 8.70
CA SER A 408 -16.99 1.49 9.80
C SER A 408 -17.05 2.90 10.40
N SER A 409 -18.01 3.72 9.99
CA SER A 409 -18.07 5.12 10.39
C SER A 409 -18.67 5.32 11.78
N SER A 410 -18.06 6.22 12.55
CA SER A 410 -18.61 6.73 13.81
C SER A 410 -19.70 7.78 13.57
N GLY A 411 -19.77 8.34 12.36
CA GLY A 411 -20.79 9.30 11.96
C GLY A 411 -20.89 9.45 10.44
N ILE A 412 -22.11 9.66 9.95
CA ILE A 412 -22.41 9.78 8.52
C ILE A 412 -22.93 11.19 8.23
N PHE A 413 -22.36 11.83 7.21
CA PHE A 413 -22.74 13.15 6.72
C PHE A 413 -23.37 12.98 5.34
N PHE A 414 -24.69 13.12 5.24
CA PHE A 414 -25.38 13.05 3.95
C PHE A 414 -25.60 14.46 3.40
N LEU A 415 -24.84 14.85 2.37
CA LEU A 415 -24.96 16.14 1.70
C LEU A 415 -26.01 16.09 0.59
N PHE A 416 -27.19 16.63 0.88
CA PHE A 416 -28.30 16.81 -0.04
C PHE A 416 -28.10 18.08 -0.88
N ASP A 417 -28.26 17.98 -2.20
CA ASP A 417 -28.19 19.09 -3.16
C ASP A 417 -29.60 19.49 -3.61
N PRO A 418 -30.14 20.63 -3.13
CA PRO A 418 -31.47 21.10 -3.52
C PRO A 418 -31.56 21.41 -5.02
N ILE A 419 -30.45 21.71 -5.70
CA ILE A 419 -30.48 22.03 -7.14
C ILE A 419 -30.67 20.77 -8.00
N ALA A 420 -30.32 19.60 -7.47
CA ALA A 420 -30.55 18.32 -8.12
C ALA A 420 -32.01 17.84 -8.00
N SER A 421 -32.74 18.26 -6.95
CA SER A 421 -34.11 17.81 -6.71
C SER A 421 -35.14 18.55 -7.58
N PRO A 422 -36.03 17.83 -8.30
CA PRO A 422 -37.10 18.42 -9.09
C PRO A 422 -38.08 19.29 -8.28
N GLU A 423 -38.38 18.92 -7.04
CA GLU A 423 -39.29 19.59 -6.12
C GLU A 423 -38.71 20.96 -5.72
N PHE A 424 -37.45 20.97 -5.30
CA PHE A 424 -36.72 22.19 -4.99
C PHE A 424 -36.56 23.10 -6.21
N ARG A 425 -36.21 22.55 -7.38
CA ARG A 425 -36.17 23.34 -8.63
C ARG A 425 -37.52 23.95 -8.99
N ARG A 426 -38.64 23.32 -8.61
CA ARG A 426 -39.99 23.84 -8.83
C ARG A 426 -40.31 24.99 -7.88
N ALA A 427 -39.94 24.86 -6.61
CA ALA A 427 -40.12 25.90 -5.60
C ALA A 427 -39.22 27.12 -5.87
N LEU A 428 -38.00 26.89 -6.35
CA LEU A 428 -36.99 27.92 -6.66
C LEU A 428 -37.03 28.39 -8.12
N ARG A 429 -38.18 28.26 -8.80
CA ARG A 429 -38.31 28.73 -10.19
C ARG A 429 -38.05 30.23 -10.30
N GLY A 430 -37.15 30.60 -11.19
CA GLY A 430 -36.77 32.00 -11.42
C GLY A 430 -35.63 32.50 -10.55
N HIS A 431 -35.03 31.63 -9.71
CA HIS A 431 -33.81 31.97 -8.97
C HIS A 431 -32.65 32.28 -9.92
N GLU A 432 -31.83 33.29 -9.60
CA GLU A 432 -30.75 33.79 -10.47
C GLU A 432 -29.45 32.98 -10.38
N ASP A 433 -29.42 31.93 -9.54
CA ASP A 433 -28.20 31.14 -9.32
C ASP A 433 -27.77 30.44 -10.62
N PRO A 434 -26.52 30.64 -11.07
CA PRO A 434 -26.04 30.09 -12.34
C PRO A 434 -26.17 28.58 -12.49
N GLN A 435 -26.18 27.83 -11.38
CA GLN A 435 -26.30 26.38 -11.34
C GLN A 435 -27.64 25.88 -11.89
N PHE A 436 -28.72 26.65 -11.79
CA PHE A 436 -30.00 26.27 -12.40
C PHE A 436 -29.95 26.25 -13.92
N GLY A 437 -29.08 27.07 -14.52
CA GLY A 437 -28.97 27.27 -15.97
C GLY A 437 -27.84 26.51 -16.66
N MET A 438 -26.98 25.79 -15.93
CA MET A 438 -25.92 24.97 -16.53
C MET A 438 -26.44 23.68 -17.20
N ASP A 439 -27.64 23.23 -16.81
CA ASP A 439 -28.26 22.03 -17.37
C ASP A 439 -29.01 22.33 -18.68
N GLY A 440 -28.28 22.59 -19.77
CA GLY A 440 -28.86 22.78 -21.10
C GLY A 440 -29.63 21.57 -21.65
N SER A 441 -29.56 20.41 -20.98
CA SER A 441 -30.22 19.15 -21.38
C SER A 441 -31.26 18.62 -20.39
N GLY A 442 -31.47 19.26 -19.23
CA GLY A 442 -32.45 18.82 -18.23
C GLY A 442 -32.25 17.39 -17.70
N LYS A 443 -31.03 16.85 -17.78
CA LYS A 443 -30.69 15.44 -17.49
C LYS A 443 -29.86 15.22 -16.23
N ARG A 444 -29.90 16.12 -15.25
CA ARG A 444 -29.35 15.77 -13.93
C ARG A 444 -30.33 14.79 -13.29
N LEU A 445 -30.01 13.50 -13.35
CA LEU A 445 -30.80 12.45 -12.72
C LEU A 445 -30.74 12.67 -11.21
N ASP A 446 -31.89 12.85 -10.57
CA ASP A 446 -31.95 12.88 -9.12
C ASP A 446 -31.77 11.45 -8.62
N GLN A 447 -30.56 11.16 -8.14
CA GLN A 447 -30.18 9.87 -7.59
C GLN A 447 -30.09 9.92 -6.06
N GLN A 448 -30.48 11.02 -5.41
CA GLN A 448 -30.21 11.21 -3.98
C GLN A 448 -30.97 10.19 -3.11
N ASP A 449 -32.22 9.89 -3.47
CA ASP A 449 -33.00 8.82 -2.84
C ASP A 449 -32.35 7.45 -3.01
N VAL A 450 -31.83 7.18 -4.21
CA VAL A 450 -31.17 5.91 -4.54
C VAL A 450 -29.89 5.76 -3.72
N ILE A 451 -29.09 6.82 -3.63
CA ILE A 451 -27.85 6.83 -2.83
C ILE A 451 -28.17 6.59 -1.36
N MET A 452 -29.21 7.21 -0.80
CA MET A 452 -29.61 7.00 0.59
C MET A 452 -30.11 5.57 0.84
N ALA A 453 -30.92 5.01 -0.06
CA ALA A 453 -31.40 3.63 0.06
C ALA A 453 -30.24 2.62 -0.06
N GLU A 454 -29.31 2.86 -0.98
CA GLU A 454 -28.12 2.02 -1.15
C GLU A 454 -27.20 2.11 0.06
N LEU A 455 -27.03 3.31 0.62
CA LEU A 455 -26.31 3.52 1.87
C LEU A 455 -26.90 2.68 3.00
N GLU A 456 -28.23 2.67 3.16
CA GLU A 456 -28.91 1.85 4.16
C GLU A 456 -28.60 0.37 3.99
N ILE A 457 -28.79 -0.15 2.76
CA ILE A 457 -28.56 -1.56 2.45
C ILE A 457 -27.11 -1.95 2.75
N ARG A 458 -26.14 -1.15 2.31
CA ARG A 458 -24.72 -1.45 2.49
C ARG A 458 -24.28 -1.41 3.94
N VAL A 459 -24.71 -0.41 4.71
CA VAL A 459 -24.35 -0.35 6.13
C VAL A 459 -24.93 -1.55 6.88
N LYS A 460 -26.21 -1.88 6.65
CA LYS A 460 -26.86 -3.01 7.33
C LYS A 460 -26.25 -4.36 6.94
N GLN A 461 -25.94 -4.58 5.66
CA GLN A 461 -25.28 -5.81 5.20
C GLN A 461 -23.89 -5.99 5.81
N ASN A 462 -23.06 -4.94 5.83
CA ASN A 462 -21.70 -5.03 6.37
C ASN A 462 -21.67 -5.16 7.90
N GLN A 463 -22.64 -4.58 8.61
CA GLN A 463 -22.74 -4.73 10.06
C GLN A 463 -23.50 -6.00 10.49
N ASN A 464 -23.98 -6.81 9.52
CA ASN A 464 -24.82 -7.98 9.74
C ASN A 464 -26.06 -7.67 10.61
N ILE A 465 -26.65 -6.50 10.40
CA ILE A 465 -27.84 -6.00 11.09
C ILE A 465 -29.08 -6.34 10.25
N SER A 466 -30.17 -6.71 10.91
CA SER A 466 -31.44 -6.98 10.24
C SER A 466 -31.92 -5.75 9.46
N ILE A 467 -32.56 -5.97 8.30
CA ILE A 467 -33.16 -4.88 7.51
C ILE A 467 -34.16 -4.06 8.35
N ALA A 468 -34.85 -4.70 9.30
CA ALA A 468 -35.83 -4.05 10.17
C ALA A 468 -35.20 -3.21 11.31
N GLU A 469 -33.92 -3.40 11.61
CA GLU A 469 -33.23 -2.72 12.70
C GLU A 469 -32.58 -1.42 12.22
N LYS A 470 -32.51 -0.43 13.12
CA LYS A 470 -31.82 0.84 12.88
C LYS A 470 -30.43 0.81 13.51
N ILE A 471 -29.46 1.45 12.86
CA ILE A 471 -28.12 1.62 13.41
C ILE A 471 -28.11 2.71 14.48
N ASP A 472 -27.13 2.63 15.40
CA ASP A 472 -26.92 3.66 16.42
C ASP A 472 -26.04 4.81 15.91
N VAL A 473 -25.32 4.60 14.79
CA VAL A 473 -24.44 5.59 14.17
C VAL A 473 -25.22 6.86 13.84
N PRO A 474 -24.82 8.04 14.37
CA PRO A 474 -25.49 9.31 14.08
C PRO A 474 -25.35 9.73 12.61
N ILE A 475 -26.45 10.28 12.07
CA ILE A 475 -26.54 10.79 10.70
C ILE A 475 -26.88 12.28 10.71
N ALA A 476 -25.98 13.08 10.13
CA ALA A 476 -26.22 14.47 9.81
C ALA A 476 -26.71 14.59 8.37
N VAL A 477 -28.01 14.85 8.19
CA VAL A 477 -28.59 15.18 6.88
C VAL A 477 -28.38 16.67 6.64
N MET A 478 -27.45 16.99 5.76
CA MET A 478 -27.03 18.35 5.46
C MET A 478 -27.72 18.85 4.19
N ILE A 479 -28.58 19.85 4.33
CA ILE A 479 -29.19 20.57 3.21
C ILE A 479 -28.13 21.53 2.67
N GLY A 480 -27.41 21.07 1.65
CA GLY A 480 -26.34 21.80 1.00
C GLY A 480 -26.86 23.02 0.23
N LYS A 481 -25.95 23.96 -0.08
CA LYS A 481 -26.26 25.18 -0.84
C LYS A 481 -27.44 25.95 -0.26
N CYS A 482 -27.60 25.91 1.07
CA CYS A 482 -28.79 26.46 1.72
C CYS A 482 -28.91 27.99 1.55
N ASP A 483 -27.85 28.66 1.09
CA ASP A 483 -27.86 30.08 0.72
C ASP A 483 -28.87 30.42 -0.38
N ILE A 484 -29.29 29.46 -1.21
CA ILE A 484 -30.36 29.64 -2.21
C ILE A 484 -31.77 29.54 -1.60
N LEU A 485 -31.88 29.13 -0.33
CA LEU A 485 -33.15 28.91 0.37
C LEU A 485 -33.55 30.12 1.25
N LYS A 486 -32.93 31.29 1.04
CA LYS A 486 -33.20 32.53 1.79
C LYS A 486 -34.68 32.88 1.89
N ASP A 487 -35.41 32.71 0.79
CA ASP A 487 -36.84 33.04 0.70
C ASP A 487 -37.77 31.85 1.01
N GLN A 488 -37.22 30.66 1.28
CA GLN A 488 -38.00 29.43 1.52
C GLN A 488 -38.08 29.05 2.99
N LEU A 489 -37.12 29.51 3.80
CA LEU A 489 -37.02 29.23 5.23
C LEU A 489 -37.07 30.52 6.03
N ASP A 490 -37.67 30.48 7.21
CA ASP A 490 -37.59 31.57 8.18
C ASP A 490 -36.24 31.50 8.91
N TRP A 491 -35.23 32.15 8.33
CA TRP A 491 -33.86 32.15 8.84
C TRP A 491 -33.71 32.83 10.21
N GLU A 492 -34.66 33.65 10.64
CA GLU A 492 -34.64 34.23 12.00
C GLU A 492 -34.86 33.15 13.07
N ARG A 493 -35.51 32.03 12.70
CA ARG A 493 -35.72 30.88 13.60
C ARG A 493 -34.55 29.91 13.64
N ILE A 494 -33.64 29.98 12.66
CA ILE A 494 -32.46 29.11 12.58
C ILE A 494 -31.31 29.80 13.32
N LEU A 495 -31.03 29.34 14.54
CA LEU A 495 -30.09 30.02 15.44
C LEU A 495 -28.71 29.37 15.44
N TRP A 496 -27.66 30.19 15.66
CA TRP A 496 -26.32 29.66 15.87
C TRP A 496 -26.24 28.85 17.19
N PRO A 497 -25.82 27.57 17.17
CA PRO A 497 -25.91 26.70 18.35
C PRO A 497 -24.70 26.79 19.29
N VAL A 498 -23.67 27.58 19.00
CA VAL A 498 -22.55 27.75 19.94
C VAL A 498 -22.75 29.04 20.73
N LYS A 499 -22.98 28.91 22.04
CA LYS A 499 -23.20 30.02 22.97
C LYS A 499 -22.32 29.85 24.20
N ASP A 500 -21.73 30.96 24.66
CA ASP A 500 -20.91 30.97 25.88
C ASP A 500 -19.87 29.86 25.92
N LYS A 501 -19.19 29.62 24.79
CA LYS A 501 -18.15 28.57 24.64
C LYS A 501 -18.68 27.14 24.83
N LYS A 502 -19.98 26.92 24.62
CA LYS A 502 -20.65 25.61 24.70
C LYS A 502 -21.51 25.34 23.47
N LEU A 503 -21.65 24.07 23.11
CA LEU A 503 -22.63 23.63 22.12
C LEU A 503 -24.00 23.48 22.81
N ASP A 504 -24.98 24.27 22.39
CA ASP A 504 -26.35 24.24 22.88
C ASP A 504 -27.17 23.23 22.08
N LEU A 505 -27.46 22.08 22.71
CA LEU A 505 -28.14 20.97 22.06
C LEU A 505 -29.62 21.24 21.80
N ASP A 506 -30.26 22.12 22.59
CA ASP A 506 -31.66 22.48 22.40
C ASP A 506 -31.82 23.34 21.13
N ILE A 507 -30.82 24.18 20.83
CA ILE A 507 -30.79 24.93 19.57
C ILE A 507 -30.57 23.99 18.39
N VAL A 508 -29.65 23.02 18.51
CA VAL A 508 -29.44 22.00 17.47
C VAL A 508 -30.74 21.25 17.19
N GLU A 509 -31.47 20.83 18.24
CA GLU A 509 -32.76 20.15 18.10
C GLU A 509 -33.78 21.02 17.37
N LYS A 510 -34.01 22.25 17.85
CA LYS A 510 -35.00 23.17 17.26
C LYS A 510 -34.71 23.49 15.81
N ASN A 511 -33.45 23.75 15.46
CA ASN A 511 -33.05 23.97 14.07
C ASN A 511 -33.33 22.73 13.22
N SER A 512 -32.97 21.55 13.74
CA SER A 512 -33.19 20.27 13.06
C SER A 512 -34.68 20.01 12.83
N GLU A 513 -35.55 20.28 13.81
CA GLU A 513 -37.01 20.13 13.67
C GLU A 513 -37.57 21.00 12.54
N ILE A 514 -37.18 22.28 12.47
CA ILE A 514 -37.62 23.21 11.40
C ILE A 514 -37.20 22.68 10.03
N LEU A 515 -35.96 22.22 9.90
CA LEU A 515 -35.41 21.74 8.63
C LEU A 515 -35.98 20.37 8.25
N ARG A 516 -36.26 19.52 9.24
CA ARG A 516 -36.94 18.24 9.06
C ARG A 516 -38.35 18.44 8.52
N GLU A 517 -39.12 19.36 9.09
CA GLU A 517 -40.46 19.71 8.60
C GLU A 517 -40.40 20.20 7.15
N TYR A 518 -39.48 21.11 6.86
CA TYR A 518 -39.27 21.61 5.50
C TYR A 518 -38.87 20.50 4.51
N MET A 519 -37.95 19.60 4.90
CA MET A 519 -37.58 18.44 4.09
C MET A 519 -38.71 17.42 3.95
N MET A 520 -39.59 17.30 4.94
CA MET A 520 -40.77 16.42 4.84
C MET A 520 -41.74 16.93 3.78
N ASP A 521 -41.92 18.24 3.67
CA ASP A 521 -42.77 18.87 2.65
C ASP A 521 -42.14 18.79 1.25
N MET A 522 -40.83 19.03 1.18
CA MET A 522 -40.12 19.13 -0.09
C MET A 522 -39.65 17.78 -0.65
N HIS A 523 -39.23 16.86 0.22
CA HIS A 523 -38.58 15.60 -0.17
C HIS A 523 -38.74 14.50 0.91
N PRO A 524 -39.97 14.00 1.14
CA PRO A 524 -40.28 13.11 2.26
C PRO A 524 -39.52 11.77 2.23
N SER A 525 -39.14 11.28 1.04
CA SER A 525 -38.36 10.04 0.88
C SER A 525 -36.99 10.10 1.56
N ILE A 526 -36.27 11.22 1.46
CA ILE A 526 -34.98 11.41 2.15
C ILE A 526 -35.17 11.37 3.67
N VAL A 527 -36.23 12.00 4.18
CA VAL A 527 -36.54 11.98 5.61
C VAL A 527 -36.84 10.54 6.06
N ALA A 528 -37.74 9.86 5.34
CA ALA A 528 -38.11 8.49 5.64
C ALA A 528 -36.91 7.52 5.64
N ASN A 529 -36.06 7.58 4.60
CA ASN A 529 -34.92 6.68 4.46
C ASN A 529 -33.83 6.97 5.51
N SER A 530 -33.56 8.26 5.80
CA SER A 530 -32.58 8.63 6.84
C SER A 530 -33.00 8.10 8.21
N GLU A 531 -34.27 8.27 8.55
CA GLU A 531 -34.83 7.82 9.83
C GLU A 531 -35.07 6.32 9.89
N ALA A 532 -35.25 5.63 8.75
CA ALA A 532 -35.28 4.17 8.68
C ALA A 532 -33.88 3.56 8.90
N LEU A 533 -32.83 4.30 8.52
CA LEU A 533 -31.45 3.86 8.69
C LEU A 533 -30.98 4.00 10.14
N SER A 534 -31.10 5.19 10.75
CA SER A 534 -30.54 5.48 12.08
C SER A 534 -31.57 5.95 13.10
N LYS A 535 -31.30 5.68 14.39
CA LYS A 535 -32.06 6.24 15.52
C LYS A 535 -31.72 7.71 15.78
N ASN A 536 -30.56 8.17 15.32
CA ASN A 536 -29.99 9.47 15.64
C ASN A 536 -29.79 10.28 14.36
N VAL A 537 -30.86 10.95 13.89
CA VAL A 537 -30.83 11.76 12.67
C VAL A 537 -31.06 13.23 13.01
N ARG A 538 -30.20 14.12 12.52
CA ARG A 538 -30.40 15.57 12.61
C ARG A 538 -30.19 16.25 11.27
N TYR A 539 -30.95 17.32 11.05
CA TYR A 539 -30.98 18.09 9.82
C TYR A 539 -30.23 19.41 10.02
N PHE A 540 -29.35 19.75 9.08
CA PHE A 540 -28.50 20.93 9.19
C PHE A 540 -28.52 21.74 7.89
N PRO A 541 -28.63 23.07 7.94
CA PRO A 541 -28.45 23.90 6.76
C PRO A 541 -26.96 24.13 6.58
N VAL A 542 -26.38 23.81 5.42
CA VAL A 542 -24.97 24.10 5.17
C VAL A 542 -24.77 24.78 3.82
N SER A 543 -23.94 25.81 3.82
CA SER A 543 -23.42 26.39 2.58
C SER A 543 -21.93 26.64 2.72
N PRO A 544 -21.07 25.90 1.98
CA PRO A 544 -19.62 26.14 1.99
C PRO A 544 -19.24 27.55 1.54
N PHE A 545 -20.02 28.15 0.62
CA PHE A 545 -19.70 29.46 0.05
C PHE A 545 -20.45 30.61 0.73
N GLY A 546 -21.66 30.36 1.22
CA GLY A 546 -22.57 31.41 1.69
C GLY A 546 -23.21 32.25 0.57
N HIS A 547 -22.87 31.97 -0.68
CA HIS A 547 -23.33 32.71 -1.85
C HIS A 547 -23.36 31.82 -3.10
N SER A 548 -24.18 32.22 -4.07
CA SER A 548 -24.23 31.61 -5.40
C SER A 548 -22.90 31.77 -6.15
N PRO A 549 -22.37 30.72 -6.77
CA PRO A 549 -21.11 30.78 -7.53
C PRO A 549 -21.26 31.63 -8.80
N GLU A 550 -20.13 32.04 -9.38
CA GLU A 550 -20.06 32.82 -10.60
C GLU A 550 -19.75 31.94 -11.81
N ARG A 551 -20.18 32.37 -13.01
CA ARG A 551 -19.83 31.68 -14.26
C ARG A 551 -18.40 32.06 -14.65
N VAL A 552 -17.57 31.05 -14.90
CA VAL A 552 -16.20 31.21 -15.37
C VAL A 552 -16.07 30.52 -16.73
N GLU A 553 -15.37 31.12 -17.68
CA GLU A 553 -15.07 30.51 -18.98
C GLU A 553 -13.56 30.29 -19.11
N LEU A 554 -13.16 29.03 -19.31
CA LEU A 554 -11.77 28.62 -19.50
C LEU A 554 -11.68 27.74 -20.73
N ASP A 555 -10.79 28.06 -21.66
CA ASP A 555 -10.57 27.31 -22.90
C ASP A 555 -11.86 27.02 -23.69
N GLY A 556 -12.81 27.98 -23.68
CA GLY A 556 -14.11 27.86 -24.35
C GLY A 556 -15.12 26.93 -23.64
N GLN A 557 -14.78 26.42 -22.47
CA GLN A 557 -15.68 25.63 -21.61
C GLN A 557 -16.21 26.49 -20.46
N LYS A 558 -17.49 26.33 -20.15
CA LYS A 558 -18.17 27.07 -19.08
C LYS A 558 -18.17 26.28 -17.79
N TYR A 559 -17.67 26.92 -16.75
CA TYR A 559 -17.57 26.42 -15.39
C TYR A 559 -18.34 27.33 -14.42
N ILE A 560 -18.49 26.86 -13.19
CA ILE A 560 -18.91 27.65 -12.04
C ILE A 560 -17.84 27.57 -10.97
N ALA A 561 -17.60 28.70 -10.32
CA ALA A 561 -16.65 28.76 -9.23
C ALA A 561 -17.09 29.79 -8.18
N PRO A 562 -16.75 29.59 -6.90
CA PRO A 562 -17.01 30.59 -5.88
C PRO A 562 -16.17 31.84 -6.10
N ASP A 563 -16.67 32.99 -5.64
CA ASP A 563 -15.86 34.18 -5.47
C ASP A 563 -15.14 34.10 -4.11
N PRO A 564 -13.79 34.03 -4.07
CA PRO A 564 -13.03 33.95 -2.82
C PRO A 564 -13.31 35.09 -1.84
N ASP A 565 -13.60 36.29 -2.34
CA ASP A 565 -13.82 37.49 -1.52
C ASP A 565 -15.22 37.50 -0.89
N LYS A 566 -16.15 36.69 -1.40
CA LYS A 566 -17.53 36.57 -0.91
C LYS A 566 -17.76 35.33 -0.04
N LEU A 567 -16.71 34.56 0.27
CA LEU A 567 -16.84 33.35 1.09
C LEU A 567 -17.31 33.69 2.52
N ASP A 568 -18.56 33.34 2.82
CA ASP A 568 -19.20 33.50 4.13
C ASP A 568 -19.93 32.20 4.54
N PRO A 569 -19.19 31.15 4.95
CA PRO A 569 -19.77 29.82 5.12
C PRO A 569 -20.88 29.77 6.17
N VAL A 570 -21.99 29.09 5.84
CA VAL A 570 -23.17 28.95 6.71
C VAL A 570 -23.12 27.59 7.41
N MET A 571 -22.96 27.60 8.74
CA MET A 571 -23.09 26.45 9.65
C MET A 571 -22.33 25.17 9.25
N VAL A 572 -21.26 25.30 8.47
CA VAL A 572 -20.51 24.17 7.90
C VAL A 572 -19.95 23.24 8.98
N GLU A 573 -19.47 23.79 10.09
CA GLU A 573 -18.87 23.05 11.20
C GLU A 573 -19.89 22.46 12.19
N VAL A 574 -21.13 22.97 12.21
CA VAL A 574 -22.16 22.57 13.19
C VAL A 574 -22.47 21.07 13.16
N PRO A 575 -22.65 20.43 11.98
CA PRO A 575 -22.81 18.98 11.90
C PRO A 575 -21.67 18.20 12.59
N THR A 576 -20.42 18.66 12.45
CA THR A 576 -19.26 18.00 13.05
C THR A 576 -19.22 18.20 14.56
N LEU A 577 -19.57 19.39 15.06
CA LEU A 577 -19.67 19.65 16.50
C LEU A 577 -20.74 18.77 17.15
N TRP A 578 -21.89 18.63 16.51
CA TRP A 578 -22.93 17.70 16.96
C TRP A 578 -22.46 16.24 16.93
N MET A 579 -21.77 15.82 15.86
CA MET A 579 -21.22 14.46 15.75
C MET A 579 -20.21 14.16 16.86
N LEU A 580 -19.29 15.10 17.13
CA LEU A 580 -18.31 15.01 18.20
C LEU A 580 -18.96 14.86 19.58
N HIS A 581 -20.08 15.55 19.84
CA HIS A 581 -20.82 15.35 21.09
C HIS A 581 -21.28 13.90 21.30
N HIS A 582 -21.65 13.19 20.23
CA HIS A 582 -22.10 11.80 20.32
C HIS A 582 -20.95 10.81 20.45
N VAL A 583 -19.86 11.01 19.69
CA VAL A 583 -18.76 10.02 19.61
C VAL A 583 -17.64 10.30 20.61
N GLU A 584 -17.52 11.53 21.10
CA GLU A 584 -16.51 11.97 22.06
C GLU A 584 -17.11 13.03 23.04
N PRO A 585 -18.07 12.63 23.92
CA PRO A 585 -18.85 13.57 24.72
C PRO A 585 -18.03 14.44 25.69
N GLU A 586 -16.86 13.96 26.11
CA GLU A 586 -15.97 14.66 27.05
C GLU A 586 -15.20 15.81 26.38
N LEU A 587 -15.11 15.83 25.05
CA LEU A 587 -14.31 16.80 24.32
C LEU A 587 -14.99 18.17 24.23
N LEU A 588 -16.31 18.19 23.99
CA LEU A 588 -17.07 19.42 23.79
C LEU A 588 -17.96 19.73 25.00
N PRO A 589 -17.78 20.90 25.65
CA PRO A 589 -18.71 21.32 26.68
C PRO A 589 -20.08 21.61 26.05
N VAL A 590 -21.11 20.97 26.58
CA VAL A 590 -22.49 21.13 26.10
C VAL A 590 -23.35 21.91 27.09
N ALA A 591 -24.33 22.61 26.56
CA ALA A 591 -25.48 23.12 27.29
C ALA A 591 -26.71 22.34 26.81
N SER A 592 -27.47 21.80 27.76
CA SER A 592 -28.81 21.26 27.53
C SER A 592 -29.72 21.82 28.61
N GLY A 593 -30.94 22.20 28.23
CA GLY A 593 -31.97 22.58 29.20
C GLY A 593 -32.25 21.42 30.14
N THR A 594 -32.26 21.71 31.45
CA THR A 594 -32.83 20.82 32.47
C THR A 594 -34.32 20.59 32.24
#